data_AF-A0A0G1XVC8-F1
#
_entry.id   AF-A0A0G1XVC8-F1
#
_cell.length_a   1.000
_cell.length_b   1.000
_cell.length_c   1.000
_cell.angle_alpha   90.00
_cell.angle_beta   90.00
_cell.angle_gamma   90.00
#
_symmetry.space_group_name_H-M   'P 1'
#
loop_
_entity.id
_entity.type
_entity.pdbx_description
1 polymer ?
#
loop_
_entity_poly.entity_id
_entity_poly.type
_entity_poly.pdbx_seq_one_letter_code
_entity_poly.pdbx_strand_id
1 'polypeptide(L)'
;MASLALGVAFVLWALWSVAATGFVRIPVFSALAFRQPAPTRIVESGNINLNRWIEAFGGGISSRVSLTVPEEVLTALLRSADSSDGLGDVIDFSKSQIAVEDGALEIFLPFKDAPTAITALLVPSADENGLHISAMEFRIGSRRIPKFLLRNLVDRVLRLVIDRVEDEFGSMATIERIAATADGLVIEGVIADGALSL
;
A
#
# COMPACT_ATOMS: atom_id res chain seq x y z
N MET A 1 26.36 -40.27 8.47
CA MET A 1 26.43 -39.51 7.20
C MET A 1 25.13 -38.77 6.88
N ALA A 2 23.95 -39.39 7.02
CA ALA A 2 22.66 -38.73 6.72
C ALA A 2 22.39 -37.45 7.54
N SER A 3 22.72 -37.43 8.84
CA SER A 3 22.51 -36.26 9.71
C SER A 3 23.33 -35.03 9.30
N LEU A 4 24.57 -35.24 8.86
CA LEU A 4 25.46 -34.17 8.40
C LEU A 4 24.98 -33.58 7.06
N ALA A 5 24.55 -34.44 6.14
CA ALA A 5 23.97 -34.01 4.87
C ALA A 5 22.69 -33.18 5.07
N LEU A 6 21.82 -33.61 6.00
CA LEU A 6 20.61 -32.87 6.35
C LEU A 6 20.92 -31.50 6.95
N GLY A 7 21.90 -31.42 7.85
CA GLY A 7 22.33 -30.16 8.45
C GLY A 7 22.88 -29.17 7.41
N VAL A 8 23.73 -29.65 6.50
CA VAL A 8 24.27 -28.82 5.41
C VAL A 8 23.14 -28.33 4.51
N ALA A 9 22.20 -29.20 4.12
CA ALA A 9 21.05 -28.82 3.30
C ALA A 9 20.19 -27.74 3.97
N PHE A 10 19.96 -27.86 5.29
CA PHE A 10 19.20 -26.88 6.06
C PHE A 10 19.90 -25.51 6.09
N VAL A 11 21.22 -25.48 6.32
CA VAL A 11 22.00 -24.23 6.31
C VAL A 11 21.97 -23.57 4.93
N LEU A 12 22.16 -24.35 3.86
CA LEU A 12 22.08 -23.84 2.49
C LEU A 12 20.69 -23.27 2.18
N TRP A 13 19.63 -23.94 2.62
CA TRP A 13 18.25 -23.45 2.48
C TRP A 13 17.99 -22.16 3.26
N ALA A 14 18.53 -22.05 4.49
CA ALA A 14 18.41 -20.84 5.30
C ALA A 14 19.17 -19.66 4.67
N LEU A 15 20.42 -19.87 4.23
CA LEU A 15 21.22 -18.86 3.54
C LEU A 15 20.54 -18.40 2.24
N TRP A 16 19.99 -19.33 1.46
CA TRP A 16 19.23 -19.02 0.25
C TRP A 16 17.99 -18.18 0.56
N SER A 17 17.26 -18.52 1.63
CA SER A 17 16.05 -17.80 2.04
C SER A 17 16.36 -16.37 2.48
N VAL A 18 17.42 -16.17 3.26
CA VAL A 18 17.91 -14.85 3.66
C VAL A 18 18.38 -14.05 2.44
N ALA A 19 19.18 -14.64 1.55
CA ALA A 19 19.67 -13.96 0.35
C ALA A 19 18.52 -13.48 -0.55
N ALA A 20 17.44 -14.26 -0.67
CA ALA A 20 16.28 -13.92 -1.49
C ALA A 20 15.50 -12.69 -0.99
N THR A 21 15.62 -12.33 0.29
CA THR A 21 14.98 -11.12 0.85
C THR A 21 15.69 -9.82 0.47
N GLY A 22 16.98 -9.88 0.11
CA GLY A 22 17.79 -8.72 -0.23
C GLY A 22 18.37 -7.94 0.96
N PHE A 23 18.09 -8.33 2.21
CA PHE A 23 18.66 -7.66 3.39
C PHE A 23 20.16 -7.94 3.58
N VAL A 24 20.63 -9.12 3.20
CA VAL A 24 22.04 -9.52 3.34
C VAL A 24 22.58 -9.95 1.98
N ARG A 25 23.73 -9.38 1.59
CA ARG A 25 24.44 -9.79 0.37
C ARG A 25 25.34 -10.99 0.67
N ILE A 26 24.97 -12.14 0.12
CA ILE A 26 25.78 -13.36 0.15
C ILE A 26 26.34 -13.58 -1.27
N PRO A 27 27.66 -13.48 -1.50
CA PRO A 27 28.24 -13.34 -2.83
C PRO A 27 27.75 -14.33 -3.90
N VAL A 28 27.58 -15.61 -3.53
CA VAL A 28 27.14 -16.66 -4.47
C VAL A 28 25.62 -16.76 -4.55
N PHE A 29 24.91 -16.64 -3.43
CA PHE A 29 23.46 -16.87 -3.38
C PHE A 29 22.66 -15.64 -3.81
N SER A 30 23.11 -14.43 -3.49
CA SER A 30 22.38 -13.21 -3.85
C SER A 30 22.30 -13.04 -5.37
N ALA A 31 23.36 -13.35 -6.12
CA ALA A 31 23.33 -13.23 -7.59
C ALA A 31 22.28 -14.16 -8.25
N LEU A 32 21.95 -15.29 -7.62
CA LEU A 32 21.03 -16.29 -8.16
C LEU A 32 19.61 -16.15 -7.60
N ALA A 33 19.48 -15.85 -6.30
CA ALA A 33 18.21 -15.87 -5.59
C ALA A 33 17.53 -14.51 -5.53
N PHE A 34 18.30 -13.42 -5.59
CA PHE A 34 17.77 -12.07 -5.44
C PHE A 34 17.39 -11.47 -6.79
N ARG A 35 16.19 -10.88 -6.83
CA ARG A 35 15.76 -9.97 -7.90
C ARG A 35 15.28 -8.70 -7.23
N GLN A 36 15.78 -7.57 -7.72
CA GLN A 36 15.36 -6.29 -7.19
C GLN A 36 13.84 -6.16 -7.38
N PRO A 37 13.08 -5.93 -6.29
CA PRO A 37 11.65 -5.73 -6.41
C PRO A 37 11.41 -4.44 -7.17
N ALA A 38 10.43 -4.49 -8.08
CA ALA A 38 9.91 -3.34 -8.79
C ALA A 38 8.39 -3.37 -8.64
N PRO A 39 7.73 -2.21 -8.59
CA PRO A 39 6.28 -2.16 -8.62
C PRO A 39 5.76 -2.69 -9.97
N THR A 40 4.49 -3.10 -9.99
CA THR A 40 3.83 -3.58 -11.22
C THR A 40 3.86 -2.55 -12.34
N ARG A 41 3.71 -1.26 -12.00
CA ARG A 41 3.94 -0.12 -12.89
C ARG A 41 4.44 1.08 -12.12
N ILE A 42 5.08 2.03 -12.79
CA ILE A 42 5.52 3.29 -12.18
C ILE A 42 4.36 4.28 -12.23
N VAL A 43 4.02 4.87 -11.08
CA VAL A 43 3.02 5.92 -10.96
C VAL A 43 3.72 7.26 -10.86
N GLU A 44 3.51 8.13 -11.84
CA GLU A 44 4.02 9.50 -11.80
C GLU A 44 3.12 10.32 -10.87
N SER A 45 3.57 10.60 -9.64
CA SER A 45 2.87 11.57 -8.80
C SER A 45 3.04 12.95 -9.44
N GLY A 46 2.08 13.35 -10.26
CA GLY A 46 2.00 14.73 -10.74
C GLY A 46 1.97 15.70 -9.55
N ASN A 47 2.18 16.98 -9.83
CA ASN A 47 2.05 18.04 -8.82
C ASN A 47 0.56 18.29 -8.54
N ILE A 48 -0.11 17.31 -7.93
CA ILE A 48 -1.55 17.35 -7.70
C ILE A 48 -1.80 18.20 -6.46
N ASN A 49 -2.51 19.30 -6.66
CA ASN A 49 -3.04 20.09 -5.56
C ASN A 49 -4.24 19.34 -4.98
N LEU A 50 -4.01 18.59 -3.90
CA LEU A 50 -5.02 17.78 -3.21
C LEU A 50 -6.30 18.58 -2.94
N ASN A 51 -6.14 19.82 -2.46
CA ASN A 51 -7.25 20.70 -2.10
C ASN A 51 -8.13 21.02 -3.32
N ARG A 52 -7.55 21.26 -4.50
CA ARG A 52 -8.35 21.51 -5.71
C ARG A 52 -9.13 20.28 -6.17
N TRP A 53 -8.55 19.09 -5.98
CA TRP A 53 -9.23 17.85 -6.33
C TRP A 53 -10.41 17.57 -5.38
N ILE A 54 -10.25 17.88 -4.08
CA ILE A 54 -11.33 17.81 -3.09
C ILE A 54 -12.42 18.85 -3.40
N GLU A 55 -12.05 20.10 -3.73
CA GLU A 55 -13.00 21.16 -4.09
C GLU A 55 -13.86 20.81 -5.32
N ALA A 56 -13.28 20.12 -6.31
CA ALA A 56 -14.00 19.69 -7.51
C ALA A 56 -15.12 18.67 -7.21
N PHE A 57 -15.06 18.01 -6.05
CA PHE A 57 -16.03 17.01 -5.64
C PHE A 57 -17.32 17.61 -5.06
N GLY A 58 -17.24 18.78 -4.41
CA GLY A 58 -18.37 19.40 -3.69
C GLY A 58 -19.49 19.99 -4.56
N GLY A 59 -19.43 19.83 -5.90
CA GLY A 59 -20.34 20.49 -6.84
C GLY A 59 -21.60 19.70 -7.25
N GLY A 60 -21.77 18.45 -6.80
CA GLY A 60 -22.86 17.57 -7.24
C GLY A 60 -24.08 17.54 -6.32
N ILE A 61 -25.25 17.97 -6.80
CA ILE A 61 -26.54 17.93 -6.07
C ILE A 61 -27.21 16.55 -6.24
N SER A 62 -26.54 15.47 -5.83
CA SER A 62 -27.14 14.14 -5.80
C SER A 62 -27.01 13.52 -4.42
N SER A 63 -28.05 12.83 -3.95
CA SER A 63 -28.03 12.13 -2.65
C SER A 63 -26.94 11.05 -2.57
N ARG A 64 -26.50 10.55 -3.72
CA ARG A 64 -25.35 9.65 -3.86
C ARG A 64 -24.16 10.41 -4.40
N VAL A 65 -22.99 10.10 -3.86
CA VAL A 65 -21.73 10.65 -4.34
C VAL A 65 -20.80 9.50 -4.70
N SER A 66 -20.11 9.65 -5.83
CA SER A 66 -19.11 8.70 -6.32
C SER A 66 -17.83 9.45 -6.57
N LEU A 67 -16.79 9.04 -5.88
CA LEU A 67 -15.45 9.59 -5.96
C LEU A 67 -14.53 8.57 -6.60
N THR A 68 -13.71 9.01 -7.54
CA THR A 68 -12.60 8.20 -8.05
C THR A 68 -11.30 8.86 -7.65
N VAL A 69 -10.55 8.22 -6.74
CA VAL A 69 -9.20 8.63 -6.31
C VAL A 69 -8.17 8.05 -7.28
N PRO A 70 -7.51 8.88 -8.12
CA PRO A 70 -6.49 8.40 -9.05
C PRO A 70 -5.25 7.86 -8.32
N GLU A 71 -4.47 7.02 -8.99
CA GLU A 71 -3.24 6.42 -8.43
C GLU A 71 -2.22 7.47 -8.01
N GLU A 72 -2.15 8.57 -8.76
CA GLU A 72 -1.25 9.67 -8.53
C GLU A 72 -1.57 10.37 -7.20
N VAL A 73 -2.86 10.48 -6.87
CA VAL A 73 -3.33 11.04 -5.59
C VAL A 73 -3.02 10.08 -4.46
N LEU A 74 -3.34 8.79 -4.60
CA LEU A 74 -3.02 7.76 -3.60
C LEU A 74 -1.51 7.70 -3.32
N THR A 75 -0.71 7.77 -4.38
CA THR A 75 0.75 7.82 -4.29
C THR A 75 1.20 9.10 -3.59
N ALA A 76 0.68 10.27 -3.95
CA ALA A 76 1.03 11.52 -3.28
C ALA A 76 0.69 11.49 -1.78
N LEU A 77 -0.46 10.94 -1.41
CA LEU A 77 -0.87 10.74 0.00
C LEU A 77 0.13 9.83 0.73
N LEU A 78 0.47 8.68 0.14
CA LEU A 78 1.46 7.77 0.70
C LEU A 78 2.82 8.44 0.89
N ARG A 79 3.30 9.21 -0.09
CA ARG A 79 4.59 9.93 0.00
C ARG A 79 4.58 11.01 1.08
N SER A 80 3.43 11.61 1.34
CA SER A 80 3.26 12.61 2.41
C SER A 80 3.29 12.01 3.83
N ALA A 81 3.18 10.68 3.95
CA ALA A 81 3.19 9.97 5.23
C ALA A 81 4.58 9.88 5.90
N ASP A 82 5.65 10.38 5.24
CA ASP A 82 7.07 10.30 5.67
C ASP A 82 7.34 10.86 7.08
N SER A 83 6.40 11.59 7.68
CA SER A 83 6.65 12.42 8.87
C SER A 83 6.20 11.83 10.20
N SER A 84 5.33 10.80 10.25
CA SER A 84 4.48 10.63 11.44
C SER A 84 4.94 9.66 12.52
N ASP A 85 5.85 8.71 12.29
CA ASP A 85 6.07 7.62 13.30
C ASP A 85 7.46 6.95 13.27
N GLY A 86 8.49 7.62 12.75
CA GLY A 86 9.84 7.03 12.60
C GLY A 86 9.95 5.96 11.51
N LEU A 87 8.85 5.62 10.82
CA LEU A 87 8.86 4.76 9.64
C LEU A 87 9.74 5.33 8.53
N GLY A 88 9.83 6.66 8.44
CA GLY A 88 10.69 7.36 7.50
C GLY A 88 12.17 7.00 7.68
N ASP A 89 12.63 6.53 8.84
CA ASP A 89 14.03 6.12 9.01
C ASP A 89 14.35 4.81 8.27
N VAL A 90 13.33 3.98 8.01
CA VAL A 90 13.48 2.64 7.42
C VAL A 90 12.99 2.61 5.97
N ILE A 91 11.88 3.29 5.68
CA ILE A 91 11.20 3.29 4.39
C ILE A 91 11.54 4.56 3.61
N ASP A 92 11.86 4.41 2.33
CA ASP A 92 12.04 5.52 1.41
C ASP A 92 10.67 5.93 0.84
N PHE A 93 9.95 6.78 1.59
CA PHE A 93 8.66 7.30 1.17
C PHE A 93 8.74 8.08 -0.14
N SER A 94 9.85 8.73 -0.46
CA SER A 94 10.01 9.45 -1.73
C SER A 94 9.87 8.56 -2.98
N LYS A 95 10.18 7.26 -2.83
CA LYS A 95 10.05 6.24 -3.88
C LYS A 95 8.86 5.30 -3.67
N SER A 96 8.10 5.49 -2.58
CA SER A 96 6.92 4.68 -2.30
C SER A 96 5.78 5.07 -3.25
N GLN A 97 4.89 4.12 -3.54
CA GLN A 97 3.73 4.36 -4.40
C GLN A 97 2.61 3.34 -4.19
N ILE A 98 1.42 3.73 -4.63
CA ILE A 98 0.22 2.88 -4.67
C ILE A 98 -0.24 2.79 -6.13
N ALA A 99 -0.39 1.58 -6.64
CA ALA A 99 -0.94 1.28 -7.95
C ALA A 99 -2.16 0.37 -7.84
N VAL A 100 -3.05 0.39 -8.81
CA VAL A 100 -4.20 -0.50 -8.93
C VAL A 100 -3.84 -1.66 -9.86
N GLU A 101 -3.99 -2.88 -9.38
CA GLU A 101 -3.73 -4.10 -10.12
C GLU A 101 -4.90 -5.06 -9.93
N ASP A 102 -5.57 -5.44 -11.01
CA ASP A 102 -6.62 -6.46 -11.05
C ASP A 102 -7.70 -6.34 -9.94
N GLY A 103 -8.13 -5.11 -9.64
CA GLY A 103 -9.15 -4.83 -8.61
C GLY A 103 -8.61 -4.81 -7.18
N ALA A 104 -7.29 -4.82 -7.01
CA ALA A 104 -6.57 -4.62 -5.75
C ALA A 104 -5.66 -3.37 -5.82
N LEU A 105 -5.21 -2.91 -4.66
CA LEU A 105 -4.17 -1.90 -4.52
C LEU A 105 -2.84 -2.60 -4.24
N GLU A 106 -1.85 -2.41 -5.10
CA GLU A 106 -0.46 -2.70 -4.81
C GLU A 106 0.18 -1.51 -4.09
N ILE A 107 0.71 -1.74 -2.89
CA ILE A 107 1.59 -0.79 -2.22
C ILE A 107 3.03 -1.26 -2.36
N PHE A 108 3.89 -0.36 -2.81
CA PHE A 108 5.34 -0.56 -2.93
C PHE A 108 6.08 0.37 -1.96
N LEU A 109 6.79 -0.22 -0.98
CA LEU A 109 7.54 0.48 0.08
C LEU A 109 9.01 0.06 0.04
N PRO A 110 9.88 0.78 -0.69
CA PRO A 110 11.31 0.50 -0.73
C PRO A 110 11.98 0.86 0.61
N PHE A 111 12.99 0.08 0.98
CA PHE A 111 13.85 0.41 2.14
C PHE A 111 14.92 1.44 1.75
N LYS A 112 15.31 2.33 2.68
CA LYS A 112 16.36 3.34 2.44
C LYS A 112 17.74 2.70 2.22
N ASP A 113 18.12 1.77 3.10
CA ASP A 113 19.48 1.20 3.15
C ASP A 113 19.59 -0.23 2.61
N ALA A 114 18.53 -0.74 1.97
CA ALA A 114 18.53 -2.07 1.38
C ALA A 114 17.97 -2.02 -0.04
N PRO A 115 18.52 -2.79 -0.99
CA PRO A 115 18.04 -2.82 -2.38
C PRO A 115 16.72 -3.60 -2.52
N THR A 116 15.89 -3.65 -1.49
CA THR A 116 14.65 -4.43 -1.41
C THR A 116 13.48 -3.54 -1.06
N ALA A 117 12.27 -4.09 -1.10
CA ALA A 117 11.03 -3.38 -0.85
C ALA A 117 10.01 -4.34 -0.25
N ILE A 118 9.08 -3.80 0.52
CA ILE A 118 7.83 -4.46 0.84
C ILE A 118 6.86 -4.19 -0.31
N THR A 119 6.19 -5.25 -0.75
CA THR A 119 5.04 -5.15 -1.65
C THR A 119 3.85 -5.79 -0.97
N ALA A 120 2.71 -5.10 -0.98
CA ALA A 120 1.46 -5.61 -0.43
C ALA A 120 0.34 -5.47 -1.47
N LEU A 121 -0.36 -6.56 -1.75
CA LEU A 121 -1.60 -6.53 -2.53
C LEU A 121 -2.78 -6.48 -1.58
N LEU A 122 -3.61 -5.47 -1.74
CA LEU A 122 -4.64 -5.09 -0.79
C LEU A 122 -6.00 -4.99 -1.48
N VAL A 123 -7.02 -5.56 -0.88
CA VAL A 123 -8.39 -5.44 -1.38
C VAL A 123 -9.14 -4.47 -0.48
N PRO A 124 -9.56 -3.31 -1.00
CA PRO A 124 -10.43 -2.41 -0.26
C PRO A 124 -11.84 -3.00 -0.22
N SER A 125 -12.52 -2.79 0.90
CA SER A 125 -13.90 -3.19 1.18
C SER A 125 -14.51 -2.18 2.14
N ALA A 126 -15.84 -2.04 2.13
CA ALA A 126 -16.56 -1.21 3.08
C ALA A 126 -17.64 -2.06 3.74
N ASP A 127 -17.86 -1.85 5.03
CA ASP A 127 -18.98 -2.41 5.78
C ASP A 127 -19.59 -1.36 6.73
N GLU A 128 -20.51 -1.80 7.61
CA GLU A 128 -21.20 -0.93 8.57
C GLU A 128 -20.24 -0.16 9.51
N ASN A 129 -19.00 -0.62 9.69
CA ASN A 129 -17.97 0.00 10.53
C ASN A 129 -17.00 0.90 9.74
N GLY A 130 -17.22 1.09 8.43
CA GLY A 130 -16.42 1.97 7.59
C GLY A 130 -15.49 1.23 6.63
N LEU A 131 -14.33 1.84 6.35
CA LEU A 131 -13.41 1.37 5.33
C LEU A 131 -12.49 0.27 5.89
N HIS A 132 -12.49 -0.87 5.21
CA HIS A 132 -11.68 -2.02 5.55
C HIS A 132 -10.74 -2.39 4.41
N ILE A 133 -9.44 -2.47 4.69
CA ILE A 133 -8.45 -2.93 3.73
C ILE A 133 -7.91 -4.29 4.17
N SER A 134 -8.08 -5.29 3.33
CA SER A 134 -7.60 -6.66 3.57
C SER A 134 -6.37 -6.95 2.73
N ALA A 135 -5.25 -7.29 3.36
CA ALA A 135 -4.08 -7.72 2.62
C ALA A 135 -4.24 -9.17 2.10
N MET A 136 -4.16 -9.34 0.78
CA MET A 136 -4.16 -10.65 0.13
C MET A 136 -2.79 -11.30 0.19
N GLU A 137 -1.76 -10.55 -0.16
CA GLU A 137 -0.38 -11.04 -0.28
C GLU A 137 0.60 -9.99 0.26
N PHE A 138 1.65 -10.48 0.94
CA PHE A 138 2.80 -9.66 1.30
C PHE A 138 4.07 -10.28 0.74
N ARG A 139 4.96 -9.42 0.24
CA ARG A 139 6.28 -9.80 -0.25
C ARG A 139 7.35 -8.89 0.32
N ILE A 140 8.53 -9.45 0.51
CA ILE A 140 9.78 -8.70 0.69
C ILE A 140 10.75 -9.18 -0.38
N GLY A 141 11.11 -8.28 -1.29
CA GLY A 141 11.84 -8.66 -2.50
C GLY A 141 11.03 -9.65 -3.35
N SER A 142 11.60 -10.81 -3.64
CA SER A 142 10.93 -11.87 -4.42
C SER A 142 10.14 -12.87 -3.56
N ARG A 143 10.20 -12.76 -2.22
CA ARG A 143 9.65 -13.77 -1.32
C ARG A 143 8.31 -13.36 -0.75
N ARG A 144 7.36 -14.30 -0.77
CA ARG A 144 6.11 -14.22 0.00
C ARG A 144 6.40 -14.38 1.48
N ILE A 145 5.84 -13.48 2.27
CA ILE A 145 6.01 -13.45 3.72
C ILE A 145 4.65 -13.68 4.39
N PRO A 146 4.59 -14.45 5.49
CA PRO A 146 3.38 -14.58 6.28
C PRO A 146 2.80 -13.23 6.70
N LYS A 147 1.48 -13.07 6.58
CA LYS A 147 0.79 -11.79 6.81
C LYS A 147 1.07 -11.17 8.18
N PHE A 148 1.19 -12.00 9.22
CA PHE A 148 1.38 -11.54 10.59
C PHE A 148 2.69 -10.76 10.81
N LEU A 149 3.74 -10.98 9.99
CA LEU A 149 5.02 -10.29 10.15
C LEU A 149 4.97 -8.84 9.68
N LEU A 150 4.15 -8.55 8.67
CA LEU A 150 4.08 -7.24 8.03
C LEU A 150 2.78 -6.48 8.31
N ARG A 151 1.77 -7.17 8.87
CA ARG A 151 0.47 -6.59 9.18
C ARG A 151 0.58 -5.27 9.94
N ASN A 152 1.31 -5.22 11.04
CA ASN A 152 1.41 -3.99 11.85
C ASN A 152 2.07 -2.82 11.09
N LEU A 153 3.04 -3.10 10.22
CA LEU A 153 3.72 -2.07 9.45
C LEU A 153 2.82 -1.52 8.36
N VAL A 154 2.18 -2.41 7.59
CA VAL A 154 1.29 -2.01 6.49
C VAL A 154 0.00 -1.40 7.03
N ASP A 155 -0.58 -1.92 8.11
CA ASP A 155 -1.75 -1.32 8.76
C ASP A 155 -1.46 0.11 9.22
N ARG A 156 -0.25 0.42 9.71
CA ARG A 156 0.14 1.79 10.06
C ARG A 156 0.21 2.70 8.85
N VAL A 157 0.90 2.26 7.78
CA VAL A 157 1.01 3.03 6.53
C VAL A 157 -0.37 3.26 5.92
N LEU A 158 -1.22 2.24 5.95
CA LEU A 158 -2.58 2.31 5.43
C LEU A 158 -3.46 3.26 6.22
N ARG A 159 -3.43 3.20 7.55
CA ARG A 159 -4.18 4.15 8.40
C ARG A 159 -3.85 5.59 8.04
N LEU A 160 -2.59 5.93 7.79
CA LEU A 160 -2.22 7.29 7.38
C LEU A 160 -2.89 7.74 6.07
N VAL A 161 -3.12 6.82 5.13
CA VAL A 161 -3.82 7.11 3.88
C VAL A 161 -5.34 7.11 4.11
N ILE A 162 -5.86 6.12 4.83
CA ILE A 162 -7.29 5.95 5.11
C ILE A 162 -7.81 7.10 5.97
N ASP A 163 -7.18 7.39 7.11
CA ASP A 163 -7.58 8.45 8.04
C ASP A 163 -7.66 9.79 7.28
N ARG A 164 -6.71 10.05 6.37
CA ARG A 164 -6.72 11.26 5.55
C ARG A 164 -7.84 11.29 4.51
N VAL A 165 -8.23 10.14 3.96
CA VAL A 165 -9.40 10.03 3.11
C VAL A 165 -10.68 10.17 3.95
N GLU A 166 -10.76 9.55 5.12
CA GLU A 166 -11.92 9.61 6.01
C GLU A 166 -12.14 11.01 6.60
N ASP A 167 -11.08 11.73 6.97
CA ASP A 167 -11.18 13.12 7.47
C ASP A 167 -11.81 14.04 6.41
N GLU A 168 -11.47 13.84 5.13
CA GLU A 168 -11.98 14.63 4.03
C GLU A 168 -13.40 14.16 3.59
N PHE A 169 -13.62 12.85 3.46
CA PHE A 169 -14.88 12.28 2.94
C PHE A 169 -15.95 12.02 3.99
N GLY A 170 -15.55 11.52 5.16
CA GLY A 170 -16.47 11.15 6.24
C GLY A 170 -17.22 12.33 6.83
N SER A 171 -16.70 13.55 6.65
CA SER A 171 -17.43 14.78 7.00
C SER A 171 -18.61 15.08 6.06
N MET A 172 -18.62 14.52 4.85
CA MET A 172 -19.60 14.83 3.80
C MET A 172 -20.57 13.68 3.50
N ALA A 173 -20.09 12.43 3.56
CA ALA A 173 -20.86 11.26 3.15
C ALA A 173 -20.53 10.01 3.97
N THR A 174 -21.53 9.15 4.15
CA THR A 174 -21.36 7.78 4.65
C THR A 174 -20.90 6.89 3.50
N ILE A 175 -19.72 6.27 3.63
CA ILE A 175 -19.15 5.37 2.63
C ILE A 175 -19.95 4.05 2.61
N GLU A 176 -20.56 3.72 1.48
CA GLU A 176 -21.29 2.46 1.27
C GLU A 176 -20.46 1.41 0.54
N ARG A 177 -19.64 1.85 -0.42
CA ARG A 177 -18.85 0.95 -1.26
C ARG A 177 -17.48 1.53 -1.55
N ILE A 178 -16.49 0.65 -1.59
CA ILE A 178 -15.17 0.96 -2.10
C ILE A 178 -14.67 -0.16 -2.99
N ALA A 179 -14.04 0.21 -4.11
CA ALA A 179 -13.50 -0.75 -5.06
C ALA A 179 -12.28 -0.17 -5.78
N ALA A 180 -11.25 -0.97 -5.99
CA ALA A 180 -10.18 -0.57 -6.90
C ALA A 180 -10.60 -0.88 -8.35
N THR A 181 -10.39 0.07 -9.25
CA THR A 181 -10.78 0.01 -10.66
C THR A 181 -9.61 0.47 -11.54
N ALA A 182 -9.72 0.31 -12.86
CA ALA A 182 -8.68 0.75 -13.79
C ALA A 182 -8.36 2.26 -13.67
N ASP A 183 -9.31 3.07 -13.22
CA ASP A 183 -9.18 4.52 -13.09
C ASP A 183 -8.72 4.97 -11.69
N GLY A 184 -8.56 4.03 -10.74
CA GLY A 184 -8.19 4.33 -9.36
C GLY A 184 -9.11 3.68 -8.32
N LEU A 185 -9.07 4.22 -7.10
CA LEU A 185 -9.92 3.78 -5.99
C LEU A 185 -11.27 4.51 -6.05
N VAL A 186 -12.33 3.77 -6.34
CA VAL A 186 -13.70 4.30 -6.37
C VAL A 186 -14.31 4.17 -4.98
N ILE A 187 -14.77 5.29 -4.42
CA ILE A 187 -15.48 5.39 -3.15
C ILE A 187 -16.89 5.92 -3.44
N GLU A 188 -17.90 5.14 -3.09
CA GLU A 188 -19.30 5.53 -3.25
C GLU A 188 -19.98 5.62 -1.89
N GLY A 189 -20.88 6.58 -1.75
CA GLY A 189 -21.59 6.82 -0.50
C GLY A 189 -22.84 7.66 -0.67
N VAL A 190 -23.48 7.93 0.46
CA VAL A 190 -24.67 8.77 0.58
C VAL A 190 -24.34 9.98 1.42
N ILE A 191 -24.76 11.18 0.99
CA ILE A 191 -24.54 12.42 1.74
C ILE A 191 -25.16 12.27 3.13
N ALA A 192 -24.40 12.61 4.17
CA ALA A 192 -24.90 12.53 5.54
C ALA A 192 -26.04 13.55 5.75
N ASP A 193 -27.15 13.11 6.35
CA ASP A 193 -28.27 13.97 6.72
C ASP A 193 -27.78 15.12 7.62
N GLY A 194 -27.68 16.34 7.06
CA GLY A 194 -27.18 17.54 7.73
C GLY A 194 -26.05 18.26 6.99
N ALA A 195 -25.31 17.60 6.10
CA ALA A 195 -24.23 18.23 5.34
C ALA A 195 -24.72 19.30 4.34
N LEU A 196 -25.99 19.23 3.93
CA LEU A 196 -26.62 20.18 2.99
C LEU A 196 -27.13 21.48 3.65
N SER A 197 -26.83 21.72 4.92
CA SER A 197 -27.32 22.89 5.67
C SER A 197 -26.31 24.05 5.82
N LEU A 198 -25.15 23.94 5.17
CA LEU A 198 -24.12 24.98 5.06
C LEU A 198 -24.23 25.72 3.72
#